data_AF-A0A4R5QAK2-F1
#
_entry.id   AF-A0A4R5QAK2-F1
#
_cell.length_a   1.000
_cell.length_b   1.000
_cell.length_c   1.000
_cell.angle_alpha   90.00
_cell.angle_beta   90.00
_cell.angle_gamma   90.00
#
_symmetry.space_group_name_H-M   'P 1'
#
loop_
_entity.id
_entity.type
_entity.pdbx_description
1 polymer ?
#
loop_
_entity_poly.entity_id
_entity_poly.type
_entity_poly.pdbx_seq_one_letter_code
_entity_poly.pdbx_strand_id
1 'polypeptide(L)' 'MNKLDMEPPLGGGAPQFSVRAQRIARPPTPWMWAIYKDGWAEACRCSSLSYRSAEEAWAVGRAMLHHLKKRPGE' A
#
# COMPACT_ATOMS: atom_id res chain seq x y z
N MET A 1 32.43 19.68 13.65
CA MET A 1 31.75 20.02 12.38
C MET A 1 30.62 19.04 12.22
N ASN A 2 29.39 19.51 12.45
CA ASN A 2 28.23 18.68 12.73
C ASN A 2 27.73 17.95 11.47
N LYS A 3 27.61 16.63 11.58
CA LYS A 3 26.78 15.78 10.72
C LYS A 3 25.40 16.41 10.64
N LEU A 4 25.00 16.82 9.45
CA LEU A 4 23.60 17.10 9.12
C LEU A 4 22.88 15.74 9.08
N ASP A 5 22.62 15.22 10.27
CA ASP A 5 21.68 14.15 10.52
C ASP A 5 20.29 14.77 10.43
N MET A 6 19.80 14.92 9.20
CA MET A 6 18.38 15.09 8.94
C MET A 6 17.77 13.69 8.94
N GLU A 7 17.68 13.06 10.10
CA GLU A 7 16.61 12.09 10.31
C GLU A 7 15.32 12.90 10.51
N PRO A 8 14.35 12.86 9.57
CA PRO A 8 13.05 13.44 9.84
C PRO A 8 12.46 12.70 11.05
N PRO A 9 11.77 13.39 11.97
CA PRO A 9 11.20 12.73 13.13
C PRO A 9 10.22 11.68 12.62
N LEU A 10 10.59 10.41 12.74
CA LEU A 10 9.73 9.28 12.45
C LEU A 10 8.59 9.33 13.45
N GLY A 11 7.55 10.06 13.05
CA GLY A 11 6.34 10.31 13.81
C GLY A 11 5.82 8.99 14.35
N GLY A 12 5.68 8.94 15.66
CA GLY A 12 5.19 7.78 16.37
C GLY A 12 3.84 7.29 15.84
N GLY A 13 3.69 5.98 15.85
CA GLY A 13 2.45 5.37 16.35
C GLY A 13 1.38 4.95 15.35
N ALA A 14 1.66 4.89 14.05
CA ALA A 14 0.77 4.16 13.14
C ALA A 14 1.58 3.28 12.18
N PRO A 15 1.23 1.99 12.00
CA PRO A 15 1.82 1.20 10.93
C PRO A 15 1.63 1.95 9.61
N GLN A 16 2.74 2.38 9.01
CA GLN A 16 2.72 3.02 7.71
C GLN A 16 2.38 1.94 6.70
N PHE A 17 1.17 2.00 6.15
CA PHE A 17 0.76 1.11 5.09
C PHE A 17 0.85 1.85 3.76
N SER A 18 1.42 1.19 2.76
CA SER A 18 1.59 1.74 1.41
C SER A 18 0.84 0.88 0.39
N VAL A 19 0.11 1.52 -0.52
CA VAL A 19 -0.59 0.83 -1.61
C VAL A 19 0.25 0.91 -2.87
N ARG A 20 0.49 -0.23 -3.52
CA ARG A 20 1.15 -0.31 -4.82
C ARG A 20 0.23 -1.00 -5.83
N ALA A 21 0.11 -0.43 -7.02
CA ALA A 21 -0.45 -1.12 -8.17
C ALA A 21 0.68 -1.93 -8.85
N GLN A 22 0.45 -3.21 -9.05
CA GLN A 22 1.40 -4.15 -9.64
C GLN A 22 0.78 -4.81 -10.86
N ARG A 23 1.60 -5.00 -11.90
CA ARG A 23 1.19 -5.69 -13.11
C ARG A 23 1.59 -7.17 -13.00
N ILE A 24 0.61 -8.04 -12.84
CA ILE A 24 0.82 -9.48 -12.56
C ILE A 24 0.55 -10.40 -13.75
N ALA A 25 -0.14 -9.92 -14.78
CA ALA A 25 -0.53 -10.73 -15.93
C ALA A 25 -0.37 -9.98 -17.25
N ARG A 26 -0.57 -10.71 -18.36
CA ARG A 26 -0.78 -10.10 -19.67
C ARG A 26 -2.23 -9.56 -19.76
N PRO A 27 -2.47 -8.51 -20.58
CA PRO A 27 -3.80 -7.91 -20.77
C PRO A 27 -4.88 -8.96 -21.10
N PRO A 28 -6.16 -8.75 -20.76
CA PRO A 28 -6.85 -7.45 -20.69
C PRO A 28 -6.94 -6.78 -19.30
N THR A 29 -6.78 -7.51 -18.19
CA THR A 29 -6.80 -6.96 -16.82
C THR A 29 -5.51 -7.29 -16.09
N PRO A 30 -4.38 -6.63 -16.40
CA PRO A 30 -3.10 -7.06 -15.91
C PRO A 30 -2.73 -6.48 -14.53
N TRP A 31 -3.53 -5.56 -13.98
CA TRP A 31 -3.18 -4.78 -12.79
C TRP A 31 -3.87 -5.30 -11.54
N MET A 32 -3.16 -5.40 -10.42
CA MET A 32 -3.71 -5.65 -9.10
C MET A 32 -3.13 -4.68 -8.10
N TRP A 33 -3.85 -4.37 -7.04
CA TRP A 33 -3.29 -3.61 -5.93
C TRP A 33 -2.79 -4.54 -4.83
N ALA A 34 -1.75 -4.10 -4.15
CA ALA A 34 -1.22 -4.74 -2.96
C ALA A 34 -0.91 -3.67 -1.91
N ILE A 35 -1.24 -3.98 -0.66
CA ILE A 35 -0.99 -3.15 0.51
C ILE A 35 0.19 -3.77 1.24
N TYR A 36 1.24 -2.99 1.37
CA TYR A 36 2.45 -3.33 2.11
C TYR A 36 2.42 -2.63 3.45
N LYS A 37 2.89 -3.32 4.48
CA LYS A 37 3.18 -2.70 5.77
C LYS A 37 4.66 -2.32 5.78
N ASP A 38 4.97 -1.12 6.26
CA ASP A 38 6.35 -0.68 6.40
C ASP A 38 7.15 -1.67 7.26
N GLY A 39 8.34 -2.04 6.77
CA GLY A 39 9.19 -3.08 7.35
C GLY A 39 8.82 -4.54 6.97
N TRP A 40 7.79 -4.76 6.13
CA TRP A 40 7.42 -6.10 5.66
C TRP A 40 7.73 -6.28 4.18
N ALA A 41 8.48 -7.35 3.85
CA ALA A 41 8.77 -7.72 2.46
C ALA A 41 7.53 -8.26 1.73
N GLU A 42 6.59 -8.84 2.48
CA GLU A 42 5.37 -9.43 1.95
C GLU A 42 4.20 -8.45 1.99
N ALA A 43 3.31 -8.57 1.01
CA ALA A 43 2.09 -7.79 0.98
C ALA A 43 1.14 -8.26 2.08
N CYS A 44 0.74 -7.34 2.96
CA CYS A 44 -0.23 -7.59 4.02
C CYS A 44 -1.61 -7.95 3.45
N ARG A 45 -1.98 -7.34 2.31
CA ARG A 45 -3.20 -7.67 1.58
C ARG A 45 -3.02 -7.45 0.09
N CYS A 46 -3.49 -8.38 -0.73
CA CYS A 46 -3.52 -8.24 -2.18
C CYS A 46 -4.97 -8.24 -2.69
N SER A 47 -5.18 -7.65 -3.85
CA SER A 47 -6.43 -7.77 -4.58
C SER A 47 -6.60 -9.21 -5.08
N SER A 48 -7.79 -9.77 -4.89
CA SER A 48 -8.22 -11.00 -5.57
C SER A 48 -8.72 -10.73 -6.99
N LEU A 49 -9.02 -9.47 -7.30
CA LEU A 49 -9.51 -9.02 -8.60
C LEU A 49 -8.40 -8.34 -9.38
N SER A 50 -8.43 -8.53 -10.70
CA SER A 50 -7.54 -7.87 -11.63
C SER A 50 -8.28 -6.76 -12.37
N TYR A 51 -7.57 -5.64 -12.60
CA TYR A 51 -8.08 -4.40 -13.17
C TYR A 51 -7.38 -4.12 -14.50
N ARG A 52 -8.10 -3.40 -15.37
CA ARG A 52 -7.59 -2.98 -16.68
C ARG A 52 -6.54 -1.87 -16.60
N SER A 53 -6.55 -1.08 -15.52
CA SER A 53 -5.70 0.10 -15.35
C SER A 53 -5.00 0.13 -14.00
N ALA A 54 -3.77 0.65 -13.98
CA ALA A 54 -3.00 0.86 -12.76
C ALA A 54 -3.71 1.83 -11.80
N GLU A 55 -4.35 2.87 -12.35
CA GLU A 55 -5.10 3.88 -11.59
C GLU A 55 -6.31 3.29 -10.87
N GLU A 56 -7.10 2.44 -11.56
CA GLU A 56 -8.23 1.73 -10.95
C GLU A 56 -7.76 0.83 -9.81
N ALA A 57 -6.71 0.02 -10.05
CA ALA A 57 -6.12 -0.81 -9.01
C ALA A 57 -5.67 0.04 -7.80
N TRP A 58 -4.92 1.11 -8.04
CA TRP A 58 -4.43 1.99 -6.99
C TRP A 58 -5.54 2.67 -6.19
N ALA A 59 -6.57 3.18 -6.86
CA ALA A 59 -7.73 3.81 -6.23
C ALA A 59 -8.47 2.85 -5.30
N VAL A 60 -8.74 1.62 -5.77
CA VAL A 60 -9.38 0.58 -4.95
C VAL A 60 -8.47 0.18 -3.78
N GLY A 61 -7.17 0.01 -4.01
CA GLY A 61 -6.22 -0.31 -2.95
C GLY A 61 -6.15 0.78 -1.86
N ARG A 62 -6.24 2.07 -2.23
CA ARG A 62 -6.33 3.17 -1.26
C ARG A 62 -7.64 3.16 -0.47
N ALA A 63 -8.77 2.89 -1.13
CA ALA A 63 -10.05 2.74 -0.44
C ALA A 63 -9.99 1.59 0.57
N MET A 64 -9.43 0.44 0.18
CA MET A 64 -9.24 -0.71 1.06
C MET A 64 -8.29 -0.42 2.21
N LEU A 65 -7.21 0.33 1.97
CA LEU A 65 -6.33 0.80 3.03
C LEU A 65 -7.07 1.72 4.01
N HIS A 66 -7.87 2.64 3.50
CA HIS A 66 -8.68 3.52 4.35
C HIS A 66 -9.69 2.73 5.19
N HIS A 67 -10.32 1.69 4.63
CA HIS A 67 -11.17 0.75 5.38
C HIS A 67 -10.39 -0.04 6.43
N LEU A 68 -9.16 -0.47 6.12
CA LEU A 68 -8.28 -1.18 7.06
C LEU A 68 -7.93 -0.28 8.27
N LYS A 69 -7.62 0.99 8.02
CA LYS A 69 -7.34 1.98 9.08
C LYS A 69 -8.59 2.34 9.89
N LYS A 70 -9.78 2.18 9.32
CA LYS A 70 -11.08 2.43 9.96
C LYS A 70 -11.66 1.25 10.74
N ARG A 71 -10.94 0.12 10.86
CA ARG A 71 -11.29 -0.95 11.80
C ARG A 71 -10.40 -0.90 13.06
N PRO A 72 -10.57 0.07 13.97
CA PRO A 72 -10.11 -0.09 15.34
C PRO A 72 -11.21 -0.81 16.14
N GLY A 73 -11.05 -2.10 16.40
CA GLY A 73 -11.85 -2.83 17.39
C GLY A 73 -13.28 -3.15 16.98
N GLU A 74 -13.54 -4.42 16.71
CA GLU A 74 -14.76 -5.06 17.18
C GLU A 74 -14.39 -5.84 18.44
#